data_AF-A0A6D2G4W0-F1
#
_entry.id   AF-A0A6D2G4W0-F1
#
_cell.length_a   1.000
_cell.length_b   1.000
_cell.length_c   1.000
_cell.angle_alpha   90.00
_cell.angle_beta   90.00
_cell.angle_gamma   90.00
#
_symmetry.space_group_name_H-M   'P 1'
#
loop_
_entity.id
_entity.type
_entity.pdbx_description
1 polymer ?
#
loop_
_entity_poly.entity_id
_entity_poly.type
_entity_poly.pdbx_seq_one_letter_code
_entity_poly.pdbx_strand_id
1 'polypeptide(L)'
;MEEALIAQKWPRLTIARPSMLLGDRTTRRVNETLFAPLFRLLPGNWKSIEARDVARAMLAEALAPAQEGVTILTSSQLREKAG
;
A
#
# COMPACT_ATOMS: atom_id res chain seq x y z
N MET A 1 8.38 -0.43 14.90
CA MET A 1 8.67 0.74 14.04
C MET A 1 7.52 1.74 14.10
N GLU A 2 6.27 1.34 13.84
CA GLU A 2 5.09 2.21 13.97
C GLU A 2 4.95 2.85 15.37
N GLU A 3 5.09 2.07 16.43
CA GLU A 3 5.06 2.57 17.82
C GLU A 3 6.07 3.70 18.09
N ALA A 4 7.26 3.63 17.46
CA ALA A 4 8.27 4.68 17.61
C ALA A 4 7.89 5.98 16.88
N LEU A 5 7.09 5.90 15.81
CA LEU A 5 6.53 7.08 15.14
C LEU A 5 5.37 7.67 15.94
N ILE A 6 4.52 6.82 16.52
CA ILE A 6 3.41 7.24 17.40
C ILE A 6 3.96 7.96 18.64
N ALA A 7 5.02 7.42 19.25
CA ALA A 7 5.65 8.00 20.44
C ALA A 7 6.23 9.41 20.23
N GLN A 8 6.53 9.80 18.98
CA GLN A 8 7.02 11.15 18.66
C GLN A 8 5.95 12.23 18.73
N LYS A 9 4.66 11.87 18.79
CA LYS A 9 3.54 12.81 18.93
C LYS A 9 3.52 13.91 17.86
N TRP A 10 3.71 13.51 16.61
CA TRP A 10 3.53 14.43 15.48
C TRP A 10 2.14 15.07 15.52
N PRO A 11 1.98 16.36 15.18
CA PRO A 11 0.67 17.01 15.13
C PRO A 11 -0.32 16.26 14.23
N ARG A 12 0.21 15.63 13.17
CA ARG A 12 -0.51 14.75 12.26
C ARG A 12 0.39 13.60 11.84
N LEU A 13 -0.07 12.37 12.05
CA LEU A 13 0.62 11.14 11.63
C LEU A 13 -0.36 10.21 10.92
N THR A 14 -0.09 9.89 9.66
CA THR A 14 -0.83 8.86 8.93
C THR A 14 0.05 7.64 8.71
N ILE A 15 -0.44 6.46 9.10
CA ILE A 15 0.21 5.17 8.89
C ILE A 15 -0.62 4.38 7.87
N ALA A 16 -0.08 4.15 6.68
CA ALA A 16 -0.70 3.32 5.66
C ALA A 16 -0.28 1.85 5.83
N ARG A 17 -1.26 0.94 5.97
CA ARG A 17 -1.05 -0.51 6.08
C ARG A 17 -1.61 -1.24 4.84
N PRO A 18 -0.92 -1.19 3.70
CA PRO A 18 -1.34 -1.88 2.49
C PRO A 18 -1.21 -3.40 2.65
N SER A 19 -2.03 -4.14 1.91
CA SER A 19 -1.79 -5.55 1.62
C SER A 19 -0.59 -5.70 0.66
N MET A 20 -0.35 -6.91 0.16
CA MET A 20 0.66 -7.14 -0.88
C MET A 20 0.51 -6.15 -2.04
N LEU A 21 1.58 -5.41 -2.34
CA LEU A 21 1.62 -4.41 -3.41
C LEU A 21 1.73 -5.11 -4.77
N LEU A 22 0.82 -4.79 -5.69
CA LEU A 22 0.96 -5.05 -7.11
C LEU A 22 1.67 -3.86 -7.77
N GLY A 23 2.57 -4.15 -8.69
CA GLY A 23 3.24 -3.13 -9.47
C GLY A 23 4.25 -3.78 -10.38
N ASP A 24 4.33 -3.27 -11.61
CA ASP A 24 5.29 -3.74 -12.59
C ASP A 24 6.70 -3.41 -12.09
N ARG A 25 7.42 -4.42 -11.62
CA ARG A 25 8.85 -4.28 -11.37
C ARG A 25 9.52 -4.13 -12.74
N THR A 26 10.03 -2.94 -13.04
CA THR A 26 10.86 -2.65 -14.23
C THR A 26 12.11 -3.52 -14.30
N THR A 27 12.47 -4.22 -13.22
CA THR A 27 13.49 -5.28 -13.23
C THR A 27 12.83 -6.66 -13.33
N ARG A 28 12.17 -6.93 -14.47
CA ARG A 28 12.20 -8.32 -14.97
C ARG A 28 13.65 -8.59 -15.31
N ARG A 29 14.38 -9.28 -14.42
CA ARG A 29 15.57 -10.01 -14.87
C ARG A 29 15.08 -10.84 -16.04
N VAL A 30 15.72 -10.68 -17.19
CA VAL A 30 15.36 -11.24 -18.51
C VAL A 30 15.41 -12.79 -18.52
N ASN A 31 15.47 -13.40 -17.34
CA ASN A 31 15.76 -14.78 -17.04
C ASN A 31 14.48 -15.56 -16.67
N GLU A 32 13.34 -14.89 -16.54
CA GLU A 32 12.11 -15.48 -15.96
C GLU A 32 11.01 -15.82 -16.98
N THR A 33 11.34 -15.83 -18.27
CA THR A 33 10.39 -16.22 -19.33
C THR A 33 10.07 -17.72 -19.30
N LEU A 34 10.86 -18.55 -18.60
CA LEU A 34 10.68 -20.00 -18.58
C LEU A 34 9.77 -20.53 -17.45
N PHE A 35 9.64 -19.81 -16.32
CA PHE A 35 8.91 -20.29 -15.13
C PHE A 35 7.56 -19.59 -14.89
N ALA A 36 7.22 -18.59 -15.71
CA ALA A 36 5.97 -17.84 -15.64
C ALA A 36 4.66 -18.69 -15.61
N PRO A 37 4.52 -19.84 -16.29
CA PRO A 37 3.27 -20.59 -16.24
C PRO A 37 3.01 -21.29 -14.89
N LEU A 38 4.03 -21.53 -14.07
CA LEU A 38 3.89 -22.26 -12.81
C LEU A 38 3.33 -21.38 -11.68
N PHE A 39 3.69 -20.09 -11.65
CA PHE A 39 3.22 -19.15 -10.62
C PHE A 39 1.77 -18.69 -10.82
N ARG A 40 1.20 -18.91 -12.01
CA ARG A 40 -0.18 -18.54 -12.36
C ARG A 40 -1.23 -19.50 -11.77
N LEU A 41 -0.79 -20.63 -11.21
CA LEU A 41 -1.64 -21.67 -10.63
C LEU A 41 -1.78 -21.59 -9.11
N LEU A 42 -1.16 -20.60 -8.44
CA LEU A 42 -1.25 -20.44 -6.98
C LEU A 42 -2.58 -19.76 -6.61
N PRO A 43 -3.47 -20.45 -5.84
CA PRO A 43 -4.72 -19.85 -5.38
C PRO A 43 -4.42 -18.89 -4.22
N GLY A 44 -4.86 -17.65 -4.33
CA GLY A 44 -4.58 -16.67 -3.27
C GLY A 44 -5.39 -15.39 -3.38
N ASN A 45 -6.56 -15.38 -2.75
CA ASN A 45 -7.37 -14.19 -2.49
C ASN A 45 -6.73 -13.26 -1.43
N TRP A 46 -5.44 -12.98 -1.56
CA TRP A 46 -4.73 -11.96 -0.78
C TRP A 46 -4.90 -10.64 -1.51
N LYS A 47 -6.14 -10.13 -1.60
CA LYS A 47 -6.55 -8.96 -2.41
C LYS A 47 -5.40 -7.97 -2.46
N SER A 48 -4.62 -8.01 -3.52
CA SER A 48 -3.37 -7.27 -3.62
C SER A 48 -3.73 -5.86 -4.08
N ILE A 49 -3.01 -4.84 -3.66
CA ILE A 49 -3.35 -3.44 -3.96
C ILE A 49 -2.32 -2.87 -4.92
N GLU A 50 -2.76 -2.19 -5.97
CA GLU A 50 -1.84 -1.50 -6.87
C GLU A 50 -1.04 -0.45 -6.09
N ALA A 51 0.27 -0.41 -6.28
CA ALA A 51 1.13 0.59 -5.65
C ALA A 51 0.69 2.02 -6.04
N ARG A 52 0.15 2.19 -7.25
CA ARG A 52 -0.47 3.43 -7.72
C ARG A 52 -1.66 3.85 -6.84
N ASP A 53 -2.49 2.90 -6.42
CA ASP A 53 -3.67 3.17 -5.60
C ASP A 53 -3.26 3.55 -4.18
N VAL A 54 -2.25 2.89 -3.61
CA VAL A 54 -1.66 3.30 -2.32
C VAL A 54 -1.14 4.74 -2.40
N ALA A 55 -0.39 5.08 -3.46
CA ALA A 55 0.13 6.44 -3.64
C ALA A 55 -0.98 7.50 -3.77
N ARG A 56 -2.06 7.18 -4.53
CA ARG A 56 -3.24 8.05 -4.63
C ARG A 56 -3.92 8.26 -3.28
N ALA A 57 -4.13 7.19 -2.53
CA ALA A 57 -4.76 7.26 -1.22
C ALA A 57 -3.92 8.06 -0.22
N MET A 58 -2.59 7.91 -0.24
CA MET A 58 -1.67 8.70 0.58
C MET A 58 -1.73 10.18 0.21
N LEU A 59 -1.75 10.51 -1.08
CA LEU A 59 -1.87 11.90 -1.55
C LEU A 59 -3.23 12.50 -1.16
N ALA A 60 -4.32 11.78 -1.38
CA ALA A 60 -5.67 12.20 -1.01
C ALA A 60 -5.78 12.43 0.49
N GLU A 61 -5.21 11.54 1.31
CA GLU A 61 -5.14 11.72 2.75
C GLU A 61 -4.33 12.95 3.13
N ALA A 62 -3.13 13.14 2.58
CA ALA A 62 -2.29 14.31 2.88
C ALA A 62 -2.98 15.65 2.57
N LEU A 63 -3.77 15.70 1.48
CA LEU A 63 -4.52 16.89 1.05
C LEU A 63 -5.87 17.07 1.75
N ALA A 64 -6.40 16.03 2.41
CA ALA A 64 -7.63 16.14 3.18
C ALA A 64 -7.47 17.13 4.36
N PRO A 65 -8.56 17.75 4.83
CA PRO A 65 -8.53 18.63 5.99
C PRO A 65 -7.74 18.00 7.15
N ALA A 66 -6.88 18.80 7.77
CA ALA A 66 -5.98 18.31 8.80
C ALA A 66 -6.79 17.66 9.95
N GLN A 67 -6.54 16.37 10.18
CA GLN A 67 -6.97 15.67 11.38
C GLN A 67 -5.79 15.59 12.34
N GLU A 68 -5.99 16.03 13.57
CA GLU A 68 -4.96 15.93 14.61
C GLU A 68 -4.80 14.48 15.07
N GLY A 69 -3.56 14.12 15.44
CA GLY A 69 -3.24 12.81 16.02
C GLY A 69 -2.85 11.76 14.97
N VAL A 70 -3.16 10.50 15.29
CA VAL A 70 -2.70 9.32 14.53
C VAL A 70 -3.86 8.70 13.76
N THR A 71 -3.74 8.66 12.44
CA THR A 71 -4.66 7.98 11.53
C THR A 71 -4.01 6.74 10.96
N ILE A 72 -4.65 5.58 11.13
CA ILE A 72 -4.19 4.31 10.55
C ILE A 72 -5.12 3.93 9.41
N LEU A 73 -4.59 3.83 8.20
CA LEU A 73 -5.34 3.43 7.00
C LEU A 73 -5.10 1.97 6.68
N THR A 74 -6.16 1.17 6.76
CA THR A 74 -6.15 -0.25 6.35
C THR A 74 -6.14 -0.39 4.84
N SER A 75 -5.79 -1.58 4.32
CA SER A 75 -5.78 -1.84 2.88
C SER A 75 -7.13 -1.64 2.18
N SER A 76 -8.26 -1.87 2.86
CA SER A 76 -9.60 -1.57 2.31
C SER A 76 -9.83 -0.07 2.22
N GLN A 77 -9.49 0.69 3.27
CA GLN A 77 -9.61 2.15 3.27
C GLN A 77 -8.68 2.80 2.23
N LEU A 78 -7.49 2.24 2.02
CA LEU A 78 -6.58 2.69 0.95
C LEU A 78 -7.21 2.48 -0.44
N ARG A 79 -7.94 1.39 -0.69
CA ARG A 79 -8.66 1.21 -1.97
C ARG A 79 -9.82 2.18 -2.11
N GLU A 80 -10.58 2.35 -1.05
CA GLU A 80 -11.72 3.27 -1.04
C GLU A 80 -11.28 4.70 -1.35
N LYS A 81 -10.17 5.14 -0.76
CA LYS A 81 -9.58 6.48 -1.03
C LYS A 81 -8.90 6.61 -2.39
N ALA A 82 -8.61 5.50 -3.08
CA ALA A 82 -7.94 5.50 -4.38
C ALA A 82 -8.90 5.47 -5.57
N GLY A 83 -10.14 5.02 -5.35
CA GLY A 83 -11.24 5.04 -6.32
C GLY A 83 -11.83 6.44 -6.47
#